data_AF-A0A2W6TUR1-F1
#
_entry.id   AF-A0A2W6TUR1-F1
#
_cell.length_a   1.000
_cell.length_b   1.000
_cell.length_c   1.000
_cell.angle_alpha   90.00
_cell.angle_beta   90.00
_cell.angle_gamma   90.00
#
_symmetry.space_group_name_H-M   'P 1'
#
loop_
_entity.id
_entity.type
_entity.pdbx_description
1 polymer ?
#
loop_
_entity_poly.entity_id
_entity_poly.type
_entity_poly.pdbx_seq_one_letter_code
_entity_poly.pdbx_strand_id
1 'polypeptide(L)' 'DIVEAMTAALLDWETIDAEQVKAIMEGRKPSPPAGWVDKGGNNDRADDGKGGDAPQPVTPITDPAGQH' A
#
# COMPACT_ATOMS: atom_id res chain seq x y z
N ASP A 1 -10.54 9.38 -18.55
CA ASP A 1 -10.16 9.75 -17.18
C ASP A 1 -10.31 8.58 -16.19
N ILE A 2 -11.52 8.12 -15.83
CA ILE A 2 -11.70 7.02 -14.84
C ILE A 2 -11.02 5.71 -15.29
N VAL A 3 -11.27 5.29 -16.54
CA VAL A 3 -10.66 4.08 -17.12
C VAL A 3 -9.14 4.21 -17.22
N GLU A 4 -8.64 5.41 -17.53
CA GLU A 4 -7.20 5.66 -17.60
C GLU A 4 -6.56 5.58 -16.22
N ALA A 5 -7.23 6.10 -15.18
CA ALA A 5 -6.78 5.98 -13.79
C ALA A 5 -6.79 4.53 -13.29
N MET A 6 -7.79 3.73 -13.65
CA MET A 6 -7.80 2.29 -13.37
C MET A 6 -6.67 1.57 -14.10
N THR A 7 -6.41 1.93 -15.35
CA THR A 7 -5.34 1.33 -16.15
C THR A 7 -3.97 1.69 -15.57
N ALA A 8 -3.74 2.94 -15.19
CA ALA A 8 -2.51 3.38 -14.55
C ALA A 8 -2.26 2.64 -13.22
N ALA A 9 -3.29 2.53 -12.38
CA ALA A 9 -3.18 1.81 -11.11
C ALA A 9 -2.83 0.32 -11.30
N LEU A 10 -3.39 -0.34 -12.32
CA LEU A 10 -3.05 -1.72 -12.66
C LEU A 10 -1.63 -1.85 -13.26
N LEU A 11 -1.13 -0.85 -13.98
CA LEU A 11 0.24 -0.85 -14.47
C LEU A 11 1.26 -0.68 -13.33
N ASP A 12 0.94 0.18 -12.35
CA ASP A 12 1.83 0.45 -11.22
C ASP A 12 1.82 -0.69 -10.20
N TRP A 13 0.65 -1.27 -9.91
CA TRP A 13 0.45 -2.16 -8.78
C TRP A 13 -0.05 -3.57 -9.12
N GLU A 14 -0.35 -3.86 -10.38
CA GLU A 14 -0.87 -5.15 -10.91
C GLU A 14 -2.25 -5.57 -10.39
N THR A 15 -2.59 -5.21 -9.15
CA THR A 15 -3.84 -5.54 -8.48
C THR A 15 -4.44 -4.31 -7.83
N ILE A 16 -5.78 -4.24 -7.85
CA ILE A 16 -6.56 -3.21 -7.18
C ILE A 16 -7.76 -3.85 -6.48
N ASP A 17 -8.11 -3.34 -5.32
CA ASP A 17 -9.27 -3.74 -4.53
C ASP A 17 -10.49 -2.84 -4.79
N ALA A 18 -11.62 -3.20 -4.17
CA ALA A 18 -12.88 -2.49 -4.35
C ALA A 18 -12.86 -1.05 -3.84
N GLU A 19 -12.06 -0.74 -2.81
CA GLU A 19 -11.96 0.61 -2.26
C GLU A 19 -11.16 1.51 -3.22
N GLN A 20 -10.08 0.97 -3.81
CA GLN A 20 -9.31 1.65 -4.84
C GLN A 20 -10.16 1.91 -6.09
N VAL A 21 -10.94 0.94 -6.55
CA VAL A 21 -11.88 1.11 -7.67
C VAL A 21 -12.91 2.19 -7.36
N LYS A 22 -13.49 2.19 -6.15
CA LYS A 22 -14.47 3.20 -5.73
C LYS A 22 -13.85 4.60 -5.71
N ALA A 23 -12.64 4.75 -5.16
CA ALA A 23 -11.93 6.04 -5.16
C ALA A 23 -11.74 6.57 -6.59
N ILE A 24 -11.33 5.69 -7.52
CA ILE A 24 -11.17 6.06 -8.93
C ILE A 24 -12.50 6.48 -9.54
N MET A 25 -13.59 5.73 -9.32
CA MET A 25 -14.92 6.05 -9.82
C MET A 25 -15.46 7.39 -9.27
N GLU A 26 -15.05 7.79 -8.07
CA GLU A 26 -15.33 9.11 -7.47
C GLU A 26 -14.44 10.24 -8.03
N GLY A 27 -13.52 9.93 -8.95
CA GLY A 27 -12.55 10.88 -9.49
C GLY A 27 -11.41 11.20 -8.53
N ARG A 28 -11.19 10.36 -7.50
CA ARG A 28 -10.10 10.50 -6.54
C ARG A 28 -8.95 9.57 -6.90
N LYS A 29 -7.73 9.94 -6.49
CA LYS A 29 -6.55 9.10 -6.67
C LYS A 29 -6.64 7.88 -5.72
N PRO A 30 -6.45 6.64 -6.22
CA PRO A 30 -6.45 5.46 -5.35
C PRO A 30 -5.19 5.43 -4.48
N SER A 31 -5.30 4.86 -3.29
CA SER A 31 -4.15 4.50 -2.45
C SER A 31 -3.45 3.24 -2.98
N PRO A 32 -2.16 2.99 -2.67
CA PRO A 32 -1.51 1.72 -3.01
C PRO A 32 -2.19 0.51 -2.36
N PRO A 33 -2.05 -0.70 -2.92
CA PRO A 33 -2.57 -1.92 -2.30
C PRO A 33 -1.92 -2.18 -0.93
N ALA A 34 -2.62 -2.93 -0.09
CA ALA A 34 -2.10 -3.35 1.20
C ALA A 34 -0.79 -4.14 1.04
N GLY A 35 0.24 -3.74 1.77
CA GLY A 35 1.56 -4.38 1.72
C GLY A 35 2.44 -3.97 0.53
N TRP A 36 2.00 -3.01 -0.30
CA TRP A 36 2.86 -2.45 -1.34
C TRP A 36 4.05 -1.72 -0.73
N VAL A 37 5.26 -2.12 -1.11
CA VAL A 37 6.51 -1.44 -0.76
C VAL A 37 7.03 -0.74 -2.00
N ASP A 38 7.14 0.58 -1.94
CA ASP A 38 7.67 1.36 -3.04
C ASP A 38 9.15 1.00 -3.28
N LYS A 39 9.45 0.49 -4.47
CA LYS A 39 10.81 0.09 -4.86
C LYS A 39 11.77 1.27 -5.02
N GLY A 40 11.28 2.52 -4.93
CA GLY A 40 12.08 3.74 -5.05
C GLY A 40 12.33 4.53 -3.77
N GLY A 41 11.78 4.13 -2.61
CA GLY A 41 11.85 4.91 -1.39
C GLY A 41 12.84 4.36 -0.37
N ASN A 42 13.97 5.06 -0.18
CA ASN A 42 14.73 4.93 1.06
C ASN A 42 13.80 5.09 2.26
N ASN A 43 13.99 4.23 3.25
CA ASN A 43 13.35 4.30 4.55
C ASN A 43 13.78 5.57 5.30
N ASP A 44 13.16 6.72 5.03
CA ASP A 44 13.33 7.91 5.86
C ASP A 44 11.98 8.31 6.47
N ARG A 45 11.87 7.94 7.75
CA ARG A 45 10.79 8.24 8.68
C ARG A 45 10.54 9.75 8.75
N ALA A 46 9.26 10.14 8.79
CA ALA A 46 8.83 11.31 9.53
C ALA A 46 7.70 10.87 10.49
N ASP A 47 8.15 10.35 11.64
CA ASP A 47 7.43 10.44 12.90
C ASP A 47 7.41 11.92 13.32
N ASP A 48 6.23 12.46 13.65
CA ASP A 48 5.99 13.33 14.82
C ASP A 48 4.57 13.94 14.73
N GLY A 49 3.63 13.44 15.56
CA GLY A 49 2.26 13.94 15.50
C GLY A 49 1.22 13.37 16.47
N LYS A 50 1.62 12.87 17.64
CA LYS A 50 0.82 12.87 18.88
C LYS A 50 -0.63 12.33 18.83
N GLY A 51 -0.81 11.09 19.29
CA GLY A 51 -1.96 10.71 20.13
C GLY A 51 -2.80 9.51 19.66
N GLY A 52 -2.84 8.49 20.52
CA GLY A 52 -3.94 7.51 20.59
C GLY A 52 -3.54 6.09 20.20
N ASP A 53 -3.57 5.19 21.19
CA ASP A 53 -3.54 3.73 21.08
C ASP A 53 -4.02 3.16 19.73
N ALA A 54 -3.10 2.65 18.93
CA ALA A 54 -3.40 1.75 17.82
C ALA A 54 -2.41 0.56 17.86
N PRO A 55 -2.89 -0.68 17.73
CA PRO A 55 -2.09 -1.88 17.95
C PRO A 55 -0.95 -1.93 16.93
N GLN A 56 0.26 -2.18 17.42
CA GLN A 56 1.46 -2.25 16.60
C GLN A 56 1.30 -3.34 15.52
N PRO A 57 1.70 -3.09 14.26
CA PRO A 57 1.75 -4.14 13.26
C PRO A 57 2.80 -5.14 13.72
N VAL A 58 2.35 -6.35 14.04
CA VAL A 58 3.23 -7.48 14.33
C VAL A 58 4.19 -7.62 13.15
N THR A 59 5.48 -7.49 13.42
CA THR A 59 6.54 -7.74 12.44
C THR A 59 6.33 -9.14 11.86
N PRO A 60 6.39 -9.34 10.53
CA PRO A 60 6.35 -10.68 9.97
C PRO A 60 7.51 -11.50 10.53
N ILE A 61 7.21 -12.49 11.38
CA ILE A 61 8.10 -13.60 11.66
C ILE A 61 8.26 -14.35 10.34
N THR A 62 9.37 -14.11 9.66
CA THR A 62 9.82 -14.94 8.53
C THR A 62 11.22 -15.43 8.87
N ASP A 63 11.31 -16.32 9.86
CA ASP A 63 12.47 -17.20 9.98
C ASP A 63 12.51 -18.07 8.72
N PRO A 64 13.60 -18.10 7.95
CA PRO A 64 13.68 -18.96 6.77
C PRO A 64 13.83 -20.41 7.24
N ALA A 65 12.75 -21.17 7.21
CA ALA A 65 12.81 -22.62 7.34
C ALA A 65 13.57 -23.20 6.13
N GLY A 66 14.82 -23.63 6.34
CA GLY A 66 15.56 -24.39 5.34
C GLY A 66 17.08 -24.32 5.44
N GLN A 67 17.67 -24.80 6.55
CA GLN A 67 18.99 -25.45 6.52
C GLN A 67 19.02 -26.62 7.51
N HIS A 68 18.86 -27.83 6.98
CA HIS A 68 19.52 -29.06 7.43
C HIS A 68 19.37 -30.17 6.39
#